data_AF-J8PIG7-F1
#
_entry.id   AF-J8PIG7-F1
#
_cell.length_a   1.000
_cell.length_b   1.000
_cell.length_c   1.000
_cell.angle_alpha   90.00
_cell.angle_beta   90.00
_cell.angle_gamma   90.00
#
_symmetry.space_group_name_H-M   'P 1'
#
loop_
_entity.id
_entity.type
_entity.pdbx_description
1 polymer ?
#
loop_
_entity_poly.entity_id
_entity_poly.type
_entity_poly.pdbx_seq_one_letter_code
_entity_poly.pdbx_strand_id
1 'polypeptide(L)'
;MWNFALLDTCGISCRKNISGVLIQVRNATKRAAGSRTSMKDSAGRRLGPKKYEGQDVSSGEIIMRQRGTKFYPGENVGIGKDHTIFALEPGVVRYYLDPFHPKRKFIGVALSRDLKLPSPHFEPTSRRFGRFELTNKRASFKEENSISRKDYLAKPDILKTLESRESKRKELQKKLSKVLLEELKLDIIDSDLATSYLTRVRASLKNGFSIEDAKFNSKYYLETEERLKAKRESWTIEKLTESLSEIDKCTDLLNSSTSFNNKLELVKYFSEQEKQALKVKLIEDLKNAQLLQTKKDKNAIKTLFKDASNFLTLSEEVRLRRKYLKPVFPETEGTLETKIGKKSIVSRRFDYVKNKVQVIVRSKQAFLSKL
;
A
#
# COMPACT_ATOMS: atom_id res chain seq x y z
N MET A 1 57.27 25.80 8.36
CA MET A 1 58.16 26.87 8.83
C MET A 1 58.48 26.54 10.29
N TRP A 2 59.57 25.84 10.58
CA TRP A 2 60.91 26.39 10.93
C TRP A 2 60.75 27.42 12.08
N ASN A 3 61.33 27.30 13.28
CA ASN A 3 62.70 26.87 13.57
C ASN A 3 62.91 26.48 15.05
N PHE A 4 63.87 25.57 15.23
CA PHE A 4 64.67 25.28 16.42
C PHE A 4 65.85 26.27 16.48
N ALA A 5 66.31 26.66 17.68
CA ALA A 5 67.71 27.01 18.08
C ALA A 5 67.66 27.82 19.40
N LEU A 6 68.16 27.29 20.52
CA LEU A 6 69.56 27.30 20.99
C LEU A 6 70.09 28.68 21.39
N LEU A 7 70.54 28.80 22.65
CA LEU A 7 71.87 29.32 22.98
C LEU A 7 72.23 28.97 24.43
N ASP A 8 73.30 28.19 24.54
CA ASP A 8 74.11 27.96 25.73
C ASP A 8 74.83 29.24 26.18
N THR A 9 75.19 29.32 27.47
CA THR A 9 76.55 29.77 27.86
C THR A 9 76.95 29.20 29.21
N CYS A 10 78.23 28.85 29.24
CA CYS A 10 78.99 28.08 30.20
C CYS A 10 79.48 28.95 31.38
N GLY A 11 79.76 28.31 32.52
CA GLY A 11 80.46 28.93 33.65
C GLY A 11 80.90 27.90 34.70
N ILE A 12 82.11 27.37 34.53
CA ILE A 12 82.80 26.41 35.41
C ILE A 12 83.60 27.17 36.49
N SER A 13 83.63 26.63 37.72
CA SER A 13 84.78 26.57 38.67
C SER A 13 84.26 26.53 40.13
N CYS A 14 84.91 25.99 41.15
CA CYS A 14 85.97 25.01 41.32
C CYS A 14 85.83 24.51 42.78
N ARG A 15 86.32 23.30 43.05
CA ARG A 15 86.26 22.58 44.34
C ARG A 15 86.86 23.36 45.51
N LYS A 16 86.37 23.05 46.72
CA LYS A 16 87.23 22.71 47.88
C LYS A 16 86.46 21.85 48.90
N ASN A 17 86.97 20.63 49.10
CA ASN A 17 86.66 19.76 50.23
C ASN A 17 87.24 20.36 51.51
N ILE A 18 86.43 20.50 52.56
CA ILE A 18 86.92 20.51 53.95
C ILE A 18 86.00 19.59 54.75
N SER A 19 86.62 18.55 55.27
CA SER A 19 86.08 17.58 56.21
C SER A 19 85.72 18.24 57.54
N GLY A 20 84.49 18.02 57.98
CA GLY A 20 84.02 18.39 59.32
C GLY A 20 82.78 17.58 59.61
N VAL A 21 82.95 16.42 60.25
CA VAL A 21 81.84 15.65 60.82
C VAL A 21 81.25 16.49 61.95
N LEU A 22 80.19 17.22 61.63
CA LEU A 22 79.36 17.96 62.57
C LEU A 22 77.91 17.53 62.32
N ILE A 23 77.48 16.59 63.18
CA ILE A 23 76.12 16.32 63.64
C ILE A 23 75.02 16.71 62.63
N GLN A 24 74.49 15.72 61.91
CA GLN A 24 73.22 15.86 61.18
C GLN A 24 72.07 16.09 62.18
N VAL A 25 71.83 17.35 62.55
CA VAL A 25 70.50 17.78 62.95
C VAL A 25 69.74 18.04 61.66
N ARG A 26 68.85 17.10 61.29
CA ARG A 26 67.86 17.33 60.24
C ARG A 26 66.91 18.42 60.72
N ASN A 27 67.25 19.67 60.42
CA ASN A 27 66.23 20.70 60.32
C ASN A 27 65.43 20.36 59.06
N ALA A 28 64.30 19.68 59.25
CA ALA A 28 63.23 19.74 58.28
C ALA A 28 62.84 21.22 58.17
N THR A 29 63.46 21.95 57.24
CA THR A 29 62.92 23.22 56.79
C THR A 29 61.61 22.86 56.13
N LYS A 30 60.48 23.10 56.82
CA LYS A 30 59.19 23.12 56.15
C LYS A 30 59.29 24.19 55.07
N ARG A 31 59.54 23.76 53.82
CA ARG A 31 59.36 24.59 52.64
C ARG A 31 57.85 24.75 52.47
N ALA A 32 57.29 25.71 53.21
CA ALA A 32 55.89 26.11 53.21
C ALA A 32 54.87 24.96 53.36
N ALA A 33 54.24 24.89 54.53
CA ALA A 33 52.90 24.32 54.58
C ALA A 33 51.97 25.18 53.71
N GLY A 34 51.40 24.60 52.65
CA GLY A 34 50.15 25.09 52.06
C GLY A 34 50.20 25.54 50.60
N SER A 35 50.06 24.59 49.66
CA SER A 35 49.40 24.87 48.37
C SER A 35 48.56 23.67 47.92
N ARG A 36 47.57 23.30 48.72
CA ARG A 36 46.46 22.47 48.23
C ARG A 36 45.15 22.76 48.96
N THR A 37 44.76 24.03 48.99
CA THR A 37 43.36 24.38 49.27
C THR A 37 42.52 24.05 48.04
N SER A 38 41.67 23.04 48.15
CA SER A 38 40.69 22.70 47.09
C SER A 38 39.47 23.60 47.20
N MET A 39 39.63 24.89 46.92
CA MET A 39 38.53 25.86 46.85
C MET A 39 37.89 25.85 45.45
N LYS A 40 37.45 24.67 45.00
CA LYS A 40 36.78 24.47 43.70
C LYS A 40 35.34 24.06 43.95
N ASP A 41 34.41 24.95 43.63
CA ASP A 41 32.99 24.64 43.58
C ASP A 41 32.40 25.12 42.25
N SER A 42 31.32 24.47 41.81
CA SER A 42 30.62 24.82 40.59
C SER A 42 29.44 25.74 40.88
N ALA A 43 29.18 26.70 40.00
CA ALA A 43 28.01 27.56 40.15
C ALA A 43 26.70 26.75 40.13
N GLY A 44 25.75 27.14 40.98
CA GLY A 44 24.42 26.52 41.07
C GLY A 44 23.71 26.47 39.72
N ARG A 45 23.14 25.31 39.37
CA ARG A 45 22.58 25.04 38.03
C ARG A 45 21.14 25.55 37.82
N ARG A 46 20.58 26.29 38.79
CA ARG A 46 19.22 26.88 38.75
C ARG A 46 18.12 25.86 38.41
N LEU A 47 18.28 24.62 38.85
CA LEU A 47 17.28 23.54 38.73
C LEU A 47 16.06 23.84 39.61
N GLY A 48 14.96 23.12 39.39
CA GLY A 48 13.72 23.27 40.14
C GLY A 48 12.52 23.67 39.26
N PRO A 49 11.34 23.80 39.88
CA PRO A 49 10.10 24.16 39.19
C PRO A 49 10.21 25.58 38.67
N LYS A 50 9.63 25.80 37.48
CA LYS A 50 9.53 27.08 36.78
C LYS A 50 8.09 27.53 36.63
N LYS A 51 7.16 26.57 36.59
CA LYS A 51 5.71 26.79 36.69
C LYS A 51 5.14 25.91 37.80
N TYR A 52 4.19 26.47 38.52
CA TYR A 52 3.56 25.88 39.70
C TYR A 52 2.15 25.36 39.39
N GLU A 53 1.59 24.61 40.33
CA GLU A 53 0.21 24.10 40.27
C GLU A 53 -0.79 25.23 39.97
N GLY A 54 -1.72 24.97 39.04
CA GLY A 54 -2.79 25.91 38.69
C GLY A 54 -2.35 27.10 37.82
N GLN A 55 -1.08 27.18 37.42
CA GLN A 55 -0.59 28.25 36.55
C GLN A 55 -0.89 27.96 35.08
N ASP A 56 -1.24 29.02 34.35
CA ASP A 56 -1.39 28.96 32.90
C ASP A 56 -0.03 28.83 32.22
N VAL A 57 0.00 28.00 31.18
CA VAL A 57 1.17 27.78 30.33
C VAL A 57 0.79 27.85 28.86
N SER A 58 1.75 28.33 28.07
CA SER A 58 1.71 28.28 26.61
C SER A 58 2.53 27.09 26.10
N SER A 59 2.25 26.66 24.86
CA SER A 59 3.04 25.60 24.21
C SER A 59 4.52 25.99 24.15
N GLY A 60 5.40 25.07 24.57
CA GLY A 60 6.85 25.25 24.64
C GLY A 60 7.37 25.83 25.96
N GLU A 61 6.52 26.29 26.87
CA GLU A 61 6.97 26.82 28.16
C GLU A 61 7.57 25.72 29.04
N ILE A 62 8.69 26.04 29.70
CA ILE A 62 9.36 25.13 30.62
C ILE A 62 8.63 25.11 31.97
N ILE A 63 8.24 23.92 32.42
CA ILE A 63 7.56 23.71 33.70
C ILE A 63 8.55 23.31 34.79
N MET A 64 9.52 22.45 34.49
CA MET A 64 10.49 21.93 35.48
C MET A 64 11.86 21.70 34.85
N ARG A 65 12.94 22.22 35.48
CA ARG A 65 14.32 21.85 35.13
C ARG A 65 14.88 20.91 36.16
N GLN A 66 15.40 19.76 35.75
CA GLN A 66 15.83 18.72 36.67
C GLN A 66 17.10 17.98 36.19
N ARG A 67 17.61 17.09 37.06
CA ARG A 67 18.65 16.11 36.73
C ARG A 67 18.06 14.76 37.06
N GLY A 68 17.87 13.93 36.04
CA GLY A 68 16.99 12.77 36.10
C GLY A 68 15.51 13.16 36.21
N THR A 69 14.63 12.17 36.12
CA THR A 69 13.18 12.34 36.20
C THR A 69 12.69 12.27 37.65
N LYS A 70 12.81 13.38 38.38
CA LYS A 70 12.16 13.51 39.70
C LYS A 70 10.64 13.63 39.54
N PHE A 71 10.24 14.37 38.51
CA PHE A 71 8.89 14.35 37.95
C PHE A 71 8.94 13.72 36.55
N TYR A 72 7.89 12.99 36.21
CA TYR A 72 7.67 12.38 34.91
C TYR A 72 6.71 13.24 34.07
N PRO A 73 6.84 13.23 32.74
CA PRO A 73 5.88 13.89 31.86
C PRO A 73 4.54 13.16 31.94
N GLY A 74 3.49 13.91 32.26
CA GLY A 74 2.10 13.46 32.26
C GLY A 74 1.37 13.89 30.99
N GLU A 75 0.07 14.15 31.11
CA GLU A 75 -0.78 14.56 29.97
C GLU A 75 -0.36 15.91 29.37
N ASN A 76 -0.39 16.03 28.03
CA ASN A 76 -0.10 17.25 27.26
C ASN A 76 1.27 17.89 27.54
N VAL A 77 2.24 17.08 27.94
CA VAL A 77 3.57 17.52 28.38
C VAL A 77 4.67 16.69 27.72
N GLY A 78 5.76 17.36 27.34
CA GLY A 78 6.95 16.77 26.75
C GLY A 78 8.14 16.76 27.72
N ILE A 79 9.14 15.93 27.40
CA ILE A 79 10.41 15.87 28.12
C ILE A 79 11.59 16.11 27.17
N GLY A 80 12.45 17.05 27.52
CA GLY A 80 13.66 17.40 26.77
C GLY A 80 14.84 16.47 27.07
N LYS A 81 15.94 16.64 26.33
CA LYS A 81 17.18 15.85 26.48
C LYS A 81 17.75 15.88 27.91
N ASP A 82 17.66 17.02 28.59
CA ASP A 82 18.14 17.20 29.96
C ASP A 82 17.07 16.86 31.02
N HIS A 83 16.03 16.12 30.64
CA HIS A 83 14.84 15.80 31.43
C HIS A 83 14.01 17.02 31.84
N THR A 84 14.21 18.17 31.18
CA THR A 84 13.35 19.35 31.36
C THR A 84 11.94 19.05 30.88
N ILE A 85 10.95 19.34 31.71
CA ILE A 85 9.53 19.15 31.39
C ILE A 85 8.98 20.45 30.80
N PHE A 86 8.29 20.36 29.66
CA PHE A 86 7.71 21.51 28.96
C PHE A 86 6.29 21.22 28.44
N ALA A 87 5.46 22.25 28.34
CA ALA A 87 4.08 22.12 27.86
C ALA A 87 4.04 21.85 26.34
N LEU A 88 3.26 20.85 25.90
CA LEU A 88 3.00 20.64 24.47
C LEU A 88 1.82 21.49 23.99
N GLU A 89 0.84 21.68 24.87
CA GLU A 89 -0.38 22.43 24.58
C GLU A 89 -0.58 23.55 25.59
N PRO A 90 -1.28 24.64 25.24
CA PRO A 90 -1.62 25.68 26.19
C PRO A 90 -2.74 25.21 27.12
N GLY A 91 -2.58 25.46 28.42
CA GLY A 91 -3.50 24.99 29.46
C GLY A 91 -2.99 25.32 30.86
N VAL A 92 -3.35 24.49 31.83
CA VAL A 92 -3.09 24.70 33.26
C VAL A 92 -2.21 23.60 33.81
N VAL A 93 -1.10 23.96 34.46
CA VAL A 93 -0.17 22.97 35.03
C VAL A 93 -0.80 22.25 36.22
N ARG A 94 -0.74 20.92 36.21
CA ARG A 94 -1.18 20.05 37.30
C ARG A 94 -0.08 19.07 37.69
N TYR A 95 0.20 18.97 38.97
CA TYR A 95 1.08 18.00 39.61
C TYR A 95 0.20 16.91 40.22
N TYR A 96 0.42 15.66 39.85
CA TYR A 96 -0.45 14.57 40.30
C TYR A 96 0.29 13.24 40.43
N LEU A 97 -0.39 12.28 41.05
CA LEU A 97 0.02 10.88 41.12
C LEU A 97 -0.93 10.07 40.26
N ASP A 98 -0.39 9.20 39.43
CA ASP A 98 -1.18 8.34 38.56
C ASP A 98 -1.23 6.92 39.14
N PRO A 99 -2.43 6.34 39.39
CA PRO A 99 -2.59 4.96 39.83
C PRO A 99 -1.87 3.93 38.94
N PHE A 100 -1.76 4.18 37.63
CA PHE A 100 -1.05 3.26 36.71
C PHE A 100 0.46 3.18 36.97
N HIS A 101 1.02 4.21 37.61
CA HIS A 101 2.45 4.35 37.82
C HIS A 101 2.75 4.66 39.29
N PRO A 102 2.59 3.66 40.18
CA PRO A 102 2.83 3.85 41.61
C PRO A 102 4.27 4.31 41.86
N LYS A 103 4.45 5.19 42.85
CA LYS A 103 5.74 5.79 43.27
C LYS A 103 6.34 6.82 42.30
N ARG A 104 5.67 7.15 41.19
CA ARG A 104 6.09 8.22 40.27
C ARG A 104 5.23 9.46 40.45
N LYS A 105 5.86 10.63 40.37
CA LYS A 105 5.20 11.94 40.41
C LYS A 105 5.11 12.49 38.99
N PHE A 106 3.95 12.99 38.60
CA PHE A 106 3.70 13.50 37.25
C PHE A 106 3.47 14.99 37.24
N ILE A 107 3.81 15.59 36.11
CA ILE A 107 3.44 16.96 35.75
C ILE A 107 2.72 16.87 34.41
N GLY A 108 1.46 17.29 34.39
CA GLY A 108 0.66 17.40 33.18
C GLY A 108 0.13 18.81 32.98
N VAL A 109 -0.49 19.03 31.83
CA VAL A 109 -1.21 20.26 31.49
C VAL A 109 -2.66 19.90 31.19
N ALA A 110 -3.57 20.33 32.06
CA ALA A 110 -5.00 20.23 31.85
C ALA A 110 -5.44 21.29 30.82
N LEU A 111 -6.30 20.91 29.87
CA LEU A 111 -6.76 21.83 28.82
C LEU A 111 -7.62 22.98 29.34
N SER A 112 -8.32 22.75 30.46
CA SER A 112 -9.10 23.76 31.18
C SER A 112 -8.78 23.71 32.66
N ARG A 113 -9.16 24.76 33.40
CA ARG A 113 -8.99 24.80 34.85
C ARG A 113 -9.84 23.76 35.58
N ASP A 114 -11.02 23.44 35.02
CA ASP A 114 -12.00 22.56 35.65
C ASP A 114 -11.59 21.09 35.56
N LEU A 115 -10.83 20.73 34.52
CA LEU A 115 -10.29 19.40 34.34
C LEU A 115 -9.22 19.12 35.41
N LYS A 116 -9.41 18.00 36.10
CA LYS A 116 -8.47 17.48 37.09
C LYS A 116 -7.57 16.43 36.44
N LEU A 117 -6.29 16.45 36.80
CA LEU A 117 -5.35 15.38 36.47
C LEU A 117 -5.05 14.56 37.74
N PRO A 118 -4.99 13.21 37.67
CA PRO A 118 -5.07 12.36 36.46
C PRO A 118 -6.48 12.32 35.87
N SER A 119 -6.59 12.29 34.53
CA SER A 119 -7.88 12.12 33.88
C SER A 119 -8.44 10.71 34.12
N PRO A 120 -9.78 10.54 34.16
CA PRO A 120 -10.42 9.22 34.24
C PRO A 120 -10.09 8.37 33.01
N HIS A 121 -9.59 7.16 33.24
CA HIS A 121 -9.00 6.30 32.20
C HIS A 121 -9.93 5.91 31.05
N PHE A 122 -11.21 5.66 31.34
CA PHE A 122 -12.18 5.19 30.35
C PHE A 122 -12.94 6.33 29.66
N GLU A 123 -12.78 7.57 30.12
CA GLU A 123 -13.39 8.72 29.47
C GLU A 123 -12.62 9.09 28.20
N PRO A 124 -13.29 9.68 27.20
CA PRO A 124 -12.61 10.13 26.00
C PRO A 124 -11.57 11.20 26.36
N THR A 125 -10.36 11.06 25.79
CA THR A 125 -9.30 12.04 25.99
C THR A 125 -9.74 13.42 25.52
N SER A 126 -9.62 14.42 26.39
CA SER A 126 -9.83 15.81 26.03
C SER A 126 -8.70 16.27 25.09
N ARG A 127 -9.03 16.72 23.87
CA ARG A 127 -8.06 17.13 22.85
C ARG A 127 -8.30 18.56 22.39
N ARG A 128 -7.23 19.27 22.06
CA ARG A 128 -7.31 20.62 21.47
C ARG A 128 -7.11 20.57 19.96
N PHE A 129 -8.07 21.10 19.19
CA PHE A 129 -7.93 21.21 17.73
C PHE A 129 -6.89 22.27 17.33
N GLY A 130 -6.88 23.42 18.00
CA GLY A 130 -5.82 24.42 17.91
C GLY A 130 -5.69 25.15 16.56
N ARG A 131 -6.69 25.05 15.68
CA ARG A 131 -6.73 25.72 14.38
C ARG A 131 -8.03 26.52 14.25
N PHE A 132 -8.04 27.48 13.33
CA PHE A 132 -9.22 28.30 13.02
C PHE A 132 -9.50 28.25 11.52
N GLU A 133 -10.77 28.42 11.15
CA GLU A 133 -11.19 28.51 9.75
C GLU A 133 -10.75 29.85 9.14
N LEU A 134 -10.23 29.81 7.91
CA LEU A 134 -9.84 31.01 7.18
C LEU A 134 -11.06 31.70 6.57
N THR A 135 -11.73 32.55 7.36
CA THR A 135 -12.88 33.34 6.91
C THR A 135 -12.55 34.27 5.73
N ASN A 136 -11.30 34.74 5.67
CA ASN A 136 -10.83 35.53 4.54
C ASN A 136 -10.63 34.65 3.31
N LYS A 137 -11.46 34.87 2.29
CA LYS A 137 -11.42 34.12 1.01
C LYS A 137 -10.06 34.11 0.34
N ARG A 138 -9.31 35.23 0.38
CA ARG A 138 -7.97 35.30 -0.23
C ARG A 138 -6.97 34.43 0.51
N ALA A 139 -7.08 34.35 1.84
CA ALA A 139 -6.24 33.46 2.64
C ALA A 139 -6.63 31.99 2.37
N SER A 140 -7.93 31.67 2.37
CA SER A 140 -8.42 30.32 2.01
C SER A 140 -7.89 29.87 0.65
N PHE A 141 -8.00 30.72 -0.37
CA PHE A 141 -7.52 30.42 -1.72
C PHE A 141 -6.00 30.16 -1.76
N LYS A 142 -5.20 30.88 -0.98
CA LYS A 142 -3.75 30.61 -0.90
C LYS A 142 -3.47 29.27 -0.23
N GLU A 143 -4.21 28.93 0.82
CA GLU A 143 -4.08 27.65 1.52
C GLU A 143 -4.49 26.48 0.62
N GLU A 144 -5.61 26.59 -0.10
CA GLU A 144 -6.09 25.59 -1.06
C GLU A 144 -5.09 25.30 -2.19
N ASN A 145 -4.39 26.34 -2.67
CA ASN A 145 -3.36 26.19 -3.69
C ASN A 145 -2.05 25.62 -3.15
N SER A 146 -1.82 25.70 -1.85
CA SER A 146 -0.61 25.19 -1.23
C SER A 146 -0.68 23.67 -1.10
N ILE A 147 0.32 22.98 -1.66
CA ILE A 147 0.42 21.51 -1.61
C ILE A 147 1.84 21.10 -1.28
N SER A 148 2.01 19.86 -0.82
CA SER A 148 3.33 19.32 -0.53
C SER A 148 4.18 19.28 -1.81
N ARG A 149 5.50 19.46 -1.67
CA ARG A 149 6.44 19.33 -2.81
C ARG A 149 6.29 17.99 -3.54
N LYS A 150 6.06 16.90 -2.79
CA LYS A 150 5.86 15.56 -3.37
C LYS A 150 4.62 15.51 -4.26
N ASP A 151 3.51 16.07 -3.78
CA ASP A 151 2.24 16.09 -4.51
C ASP A 151 2.36 16.97 -5.76
N TYR A 152 3.02 18.13 -5.66
CA TYR A 152 3.28 19.00 -6.80
C TYR A 152 4.06 18.30 -7.91
N LEU A 153 5.13 17.58 -7.56
CA LEU A 153 5.96 16.86 -8.54
C LEU A 153 5.22 15.67 -9.16
N ALA A 154 4.40 14.95 -8.39
CA ALA A 154 3.67 13.77 -8.87
C ALA A 154 2.36 14.10 -9.62
N LYS A 155 1.77 15.28 -9.38
CA LYS A 155 0.46 15.68 -9.91
C LYS A 155 0.37 15.61 -11.44
N PRO A 156 1.31 16.14 -12.24
CA PRO A 156 1.22 16.09 -13.71
C PRO A 156 1.16 14.65 -14.25
N ASP A 157 1.97 13.76 -13.68
CA ASP A 157 1.97 12.35 -14.08
C ASP A 157 0.67 11.65 -13.70
N ILE A 158 0.15 11.90 -12.50
CA ILE A 158 -1.15 11.36 -12.07
C ILE A 158 -2.27 11.84 -13.01
N LEU A 159 -2.29 13.13 -13.37
CA LEU A 159 -3.28 13.68 -14.32
C LEU A 159 -3.17 13.02 -15.70
N LYS A 160 -1.95 12.86 -16.23
CA LYS A 160 -1.73 12.14 -17.49
C LYS A 160 -2.23 10.68 -17.42
N THR A 161 -2.00 9.99 -16.29
CA THR A 161 -2.52 8.64 -16.11
C THR A 161 -4.05 8.62 -16.01
N LEU A 162 -4.66 9.63 -15.39
CA LEU A 162 -6.12 9.79 -15.32
C LEU A 162 -6.71 9.99 -16.72
N GLU A 163 -6.17 10.91 -17.51
CA GLU A 163 -6.57 11.16 -18.89
C GLU A 163 -6.47 9.88 -19.75
N SER A 164 -5.37 9.13 -19.59
CA SER A 164 -5.19 7.86 -20.30
C SER A 164 -6.20 6.78 -19.88
N ARG A 165 -6.72 6.83 -18.65
CA ARG A 165 -7.77 5.92 -18.18
C ARG A 165 -9.13 6.34 -18.71
N GLU A 166 -9.40 7.63 -18.79
CA GLU A 166 -10.62 8.19 -19.38
C GLU A 166 -10.72 7.89 -20.87
N SER A 167 -9.63 8.06 -21.64
CA SER A 167 -9.61 7.72 -23.06
C SER A 167 -9.91 6.23 -23.28
N LYS A 168 -9.30 5.34 -22.51
CA LYS A 168 -9.58 3.89 -22.55
C LYS A 168 -11.02 3.55 -22.18
N ARG A 169 -11.63 4.26 -21.23
CA ARG A 169 -13.06 4.08 -20.87
C ARG A 169 -13.96 4.53 -22.01
N LYS A 170 -13.69 5.68 -22.62
CA LYS A 170 -14.43 6.19 -23.79
C LYS A 170 -14.33 5.23 -24.98
N GLU A 171 -13.13 4.72 -25.26
CA GLU A 171 -12.96 3.68 -26.29
C GLU A 171 -13.73 2.41 -25.97
N LEU A 172 -13.77 1.99 -24.71
CA LEU A 172 -14.53 0.82 -24.28
C LEU A 172 -16.04 1.06 -24.43
N GLN A 173 -16.57 2.22 -24.03
CA GLN A 173 -17.97 2.58 -24.23
C GLN A 173 -18.35 2.56 -25.72
N LYS A 174 -17.50 3.13 -26.59
CA LYS A 174 -17.69 3.07 -28.05
C LYS A 174 -17.66 1.65 -28.61
N LYS A 175 -16.87 0.74 -28.03
CA LYS A 175 -16.88 -0.67 -28.42
C LYS A 175 -18.18 -1.35 -27.99
N LEU A 176 -18.64 -1.08 -26.77
CA LEU A 176 -19.88 -1.65 -26.25
C LEU A 176 -21.10 -1.14 -27.03
N SER A 177 -21.16 0.16 -27.36
CA SER A 177 -22.27 0.71 -28.16
C SER A 177 -22.34 0.07 -29.55
N LYS A 178 -21.19 -0.15 -30.20
CA LYS A 178 -21.14 -0.88 -31.48
C LYS A 178 -21.70 -2.29 -31.36
N VAL A 179 -21.31 -3.05 -30.33
CA VAL A 179 -21.82 -4.42 -30.11
C VAL A 179 -23.33 -4.42 -29.87
N LEU A 180 -23.84 -3.46 -29.09
CA LEU A 180 -25.27 -3.35 -28.81
C LEU A 180 -26.10 -3.06 -30.08
N LEU A 181 -25.59 -2.20 -30.97
CA LEU A 181 -26.27 -1.83 -32.21
C LEU A 181 -26.12 -2.87 -33.33
N GLU A 182 -24.90 -3.34 -33.59
CA GLU A 182 -24.58 -4.18 -34.75
C GLU A 182 -24.92 -5.65 -34.50
N GLU A 183 -24.54 -6.20 -33.34
CA GLU A 183 -24.67 -7.64 -33.05
C GLU A 183 -26.01 -7.98 -32.39
N LEU A 184 -26.40 -7.19 -31.39
CA LEU A 184 -27.56 -7.50 -30.53
C LEU A 184 -28.85 -6.78 -30.96
N LYS A 185 -28.75 -5.71 -31.76
CA LYS A 185 -29.87 -4.92 -32.30
C LYS A 185 -30.92 -4.59 -31.24
N LEU A 186 -30.46 -4.08 -30.09
CA LEU A 186 -31.33 -3.72 -28.98
C LEU A 186 -31.84 -2.29 -29.11
N ASP A 187 -33.13 -2.10 -28.85
CA ASP A 187 -33.75 -0.78 -28.75
C ASP A 187 -33.47 -0.19 -27.37
N ILE A 188 -32.45 0.68 -27.31
CA ILE A 188 -32.01 1.32 -26.06
C ILE A 188 -32.41 2.79 -26.12
N ILE A 189 -33.12 3.26 -25.10
CA ILE A 189 -33.56 4.66 -24.96
C ILE A 189 -32.34 5.57 -24.68
N ASP A 190 -31.55 5.22 -23.66
CA ASP A 190 -30.33 5.93 -23.29
C ASP A 190 -29.08 5.03 -23.45
N SER A 191 -28.37 5.24 -24.56
CA SER A 191 -27.15 4.51 -24.90
C SER A 191 -25.98 4.82 -23.96
N ASP A 192 -25.90 6.05 -23.45
CA ASP A 192 -24.78 6.46 -22.59
C ASP A 192 -24.93 5.84 -21.19
N LEU A 193 -26.15 5.84 -20.64
CA LEU A 193 -26.48 5.13 -19.40
C LEU A 193 -26.18 3.62 -19.53
N ALA A 194 -26.66 2.99 -20.61
CA ALA A 194 -26.46 1.57 -20.86
C ALA A 194 -24.97 1.19 -20.97
N THR A 195 -24.19 1.95 -21.74
CA THR A 195 -22.75 1.69 -21.87
C THR A 195 -22.00 1.98 -20.57
N SER A 196 -22.38 3.00 -19.80
CA SER A 196 -21.81 3.27 -18.48
C SER A 196 -22.03 2.10 -17.51
N TYR A 197 -23.26 1.57 -17.45
CA TYR A 197 -23.60 0.38 -16.67
C TYR A 197 -22.73 -0.82 -17.07
N LEU A 198 -22.64 -1.13 -18.37
CA LEU A 198 -21.85 -2.25 -18.86
C LEU A 198 -20.34 -2.08 -18.59
N THR A 199 -19.80 -0.87 -18.72
CA THR A 199 -18.39 -0.64 -18.35
C THR A 199 -18.14 -0.87 -16.87
N ARG A 200 -19.12 -0.54 -16.01
CA ARG A 200 -19.04 -0.78 -14.57
C ARG A 200 -19.14 -2.26 -14.24
N VAL A 201 -20.09 -2.98 -14.82
CA VAL A 201 -20.23 -4.44 -14.65
C VAL A 201 -18.93 -5.13 -15.07
N ARG A 202 -18.37 -4.76 -16.22
CA ARG A 202 -17.10 -5.28 -16.71
C ARG A 202 -15.94 -5.02 -15.73
N ALA A 203 -15.89 -3.83 -15.15
CA ALA A 203 -14.86 -3.48 -14.16
C ALA A 203 -15.01 -4.32 -12.88
N SER A 204 -16.23 -4.54 -12.41
CA SER A 204 -16.52 -5.39 -11.25
C SER A 204 -16.13 -6.85 -11.51
N LEU A 205 -16.46 -7.41 -12.68
CA LEU A 205 -16.03 -8.75 -13.06
C LEU A 205 -14.51 -8.88 -13.12
N LYS A 206 -13.82 -7.87 -13.65
CA LYS A 206 -12.35 -7.83 -13.66
C LYS A 206 -11.76 -7.86 -12.25
N ASN A 207 -12.44 -7.28 -11.27
CA ASN A 207 -12.00 -7.20 -9.88
C ASN A 207 -12.31 -8.46 -9.05
N GLY A 208 -13.05 -9.43 -9.62
CA GLY A 208 -13.34 -10.71 -8.96
C GLY A 208 -14.68 -10.78 -8.23
N PHE A 209 -15.62 -9.88 -8.52
CA PHE A 209 -17.00 -10.01 -8.05
C PHE A 209 -17.74 -11.11 -8.82
N SER A 210 -18.74 -11.73 -8.18
CA SER A 210 -19.69 -12.60 -8.87
C SER A 210 -20.48 -11.80 -9.91
N ILE A 211 -21.09 -12.47 -10.89
CA ILE A 211 -21.81 -11.77 -11.97
C ILE A 211 -23.04 -11.03 -11.42
N GLU A 212 -23.75 -11.64 -10.48
CA GLU A 212 -24.94 -11.05 -9.85
C GLU A 212 -24.58 -9.84 -9.00
N ASP A 213 -23.56 -9.98 -8.13
CA ASP A 213 -23.08 -8.86 -7.31
C ASP A 213 -22.53 -7.74 -8.17
N ALA A 214 -21.82 -8.06 -9.27
CA ALA A 214 -21.30 -7.08 -10.20
C ALA A 214 -22.42 -6.27 -10.86
N LYS A 215 -23.51 -6.92 -11.27
CA LYS A 215 -24.71 -6.28 -11.82
C LYS A 215 -25.39 -5.41 -10.78
N PHE A 216 -25.66 -5.95 -9.59
CA PHE A 216 -26.28 -5.23 -8.48
C PHE A 216 -25.47 -3.98 -8.09
N ASN A 217 -24.17 -4.11 -7.86
CA ASN A 217 -23.30 -2.98 -7.48
C ASN A 217 -23.24 -1.91 -8.57
N SER A 218 -23.32 -2.30 -9.84
CA SER A 218 -23.29 -1.36 -10.96
C SER A 218 -24.60 -0.60 -11.08
N LYS A 219 -25.74 -1.27 -10.87
CA LYS A 219 -27.07 -0.68 -10.81
C LYS A 219 -27.17 0.29 -9.63
N TYR A 220 -26.83 -0.18 -8.43
CA TYR A 220 -26.87 0.64 -7.21
C TYR A 220 -26.00 1.89 -7.32
N TYR A 221 -24.83 1.81 -7.95
CA TYR A 221 -24.00 2.98 -8.21
C TYR A 221 -24.74 4.06 -9.01
N LEU A 222 -25.42 3.70 -10.10
CA LEU A 222 -26.17 4.66 -10.92
C LEU A 222 -27.35 5.25 -10.15
N GLU A 223 -28.10 4.43 -9.42
CA GLU A 223 -29.17 4.91 -8.55
C GLU A 223 -28.65 5.91 -7.50
N THR A 224 -27.48 5.64 -6.91
CA THR A 224 -26.90 6.57 -5.94
C THR A 224 -26.46 7.88 -6.57
N GLU A 225 -25.93 7.86 -7.80
CA GLU A 225 -25.59 9.09 -8.52
C GLU A 225 -26.83 9.93 -8.83
N GLU A 226 -27.93 9.30 -9.28
CA GLU A 226 -29.20 10.00 -9.51
C GLU A 226 -29.81 10.55 -8.22
N ARG A 227 -29.77 9.79 -7.10
CA ARG A 227 -30.21 10.31 -5.79
C ARG A 227 -29.37 11.50 -5.33
N LEU A 228 -28.05 11.47 -5.53
CA LEU A 228 -27.15 12.59 -5.21
C LEU A 228 -27.42 13.80 -6.10
N LYS A 229 -27.69 13.58 -7.39
CA LYS A 229 -28.06 14.62 -8.35
C LYS A 229 -29.39 15.27 -8.01
N ALA A 230 -30.42 14.47 -7.75
CA ALA A 230 -31.73 14.93 -7.30
C ALA A 230 -31.65 15.73 -5.99
N LYS A 231 -30.81 15.30 -5.03
CA LYS A 231 -30.56 16.07 -3.80
C LYS A 231 -29.86 17.40 -4.06
N ARG A 232 -28.89 17.44 -4.98
CA ARG A 232 -28.15 18.66 -5.35
C ARG A 232 -29.05 19.68 -6.06
N GLU A 233 -29.95 19.19 -6.91
CA GLU A 233 -30.84 20.00 -7.74
C GLU A 233 -32.24 20.17 -7.13
N SER A 234 -32.50 19.57 -5.97
CA SER A 234 -33.81 19.59 -5.28
C SER A 234 -34.98 19.15 -6.17
N TRP A 235 -34.87 18.00 -6.84
CA TRP A 235 -35.94 17.46 -7.68
C TRP A 235 -37.19 17.07 -6.88
N THR A 236 -38.32 17.00 -7.60
CA THR A 236 -39.52 16.34 -7.09
C THR A 236 -39.28 14.83 -6.95
N ILE A 237 -39.95 14.22 -5.97
CA ILE A 237 -39.84 12.78 -5.70
C ILE A 237 -40.29 11.97 -6.92
N GLU A 238 -41.36 12.41 -7.59
CA GLU A 238 -41.92 11.77 -8.79
C GLU A 238 -40.89 11.64 -9.91
N LYS A 239 -40.17 12.73 -10.23
CA LYS A 239 -39.11 12.72 -11.24
C LYS A 239 -37.97 11.77 -10.89
N LEU A 240 -37.58 11.74 -9.61
CA LEU A 240 -36.56 10.78 -9.13
C LEU A 240 -37.05 9.34 -9.28
N THR A 241 -38.29 9.05 -8.92
CA THR A 241 -38.85 7.69 -9.03
C THR A 241 -38.98 7.24 -10.48
N GLU A 242 -39.35 8.16 -11.39
CA GLU A 242 -39.38 7.90 -12.82
C GLU A 242 -37.99 7.56 -13.35
N SER A 243 -36.98 8.38 -13.05
CA SER A 243 -35.60 8.13 -13.47
C SER A 243 -35.02 6.82 -12.91
N LEU A 244 -35.30 6.49 -11.64
CA LEU A 244 -34.91 5.20 -11.08
C LEU A 244 -35.59 4.03 -11.81
N SER A 245 -36.87 4.18 -12.17
CA SER A 245 -37.59 3.17 -12.95
C SER A 245 -37.02 2.98 -14.36
N GLU A 246 -36.49 4.03 -14.97
CA GLU A 246 -35.81 3.95 -16.27
C GLU A 246 -34.49 3.20 -16.16
N ILE A 247 -33.71 3.45 -15.10
CA ILE A 247 -32.49 2.68 -14.80
C ILE A 247 -32.83 1.21 -14.61
N ASP A 248 -33.88 0.90 -13.84
CA ASP A 248 -34.34 -0.48 -13.64
C ASP A 248 -34.63 -1.17 -14.97
N LYS A 249 -35.49 -0.57 -15.80
CA LYS A 249 -35.86 -1.10 -17.12
C LYS A 249 -34.64 -1.30 -18.02
N CYS A 250 -33.71 -0.33 -18.05
CA CYS A 250 -32.49 -0.43 -18.86
C CYS A 250 -31.59 -1.57 -18.36
N THR A 251 -31.38 -1.68 -17.05
CA THR A 251 -30.53 -2.73 -16.48
C THR A 251 -31.13 -4.12 -16.65
N ASP A 252 -32.45 -4.27 -16.49
CA ASP A 252 -33.16 -5.53 -16.68
C ASP A 252 -33.08 -5.99 -18.14
N LEU A 253 -33.30 -5.08 -19.10
CA LEU A 253 -33.13 -5.36 -20.53
C LEU A 253 -31.70 -5.83 -20.85
N LEU A 254 -30.69 -5.14 -20.32
CA LEU A 254 -29.29 -5.53 -20.54
C LEU A 254 -28.95 -6.86 -19.87
N ASN A 255 -29.52 -7.12 -18.69
CA ASN A 255 -29.28 -8.35 -17.94
C ASN A 255 -29.91 -9.58 -18.61
N SER A 256 -31.06 -9.43 -19.27
CA SER A 256 -31.71 -10.48 -20.04
C SER A 256 -31.07 -10.70 -21.41
N SER A 257 -30.52 -9.65 -22.01
CA SER A 257 -30.05 -9.68 -23.40
C SER A 257 -28.56 -9.96 -23.53
N THR A 258 -27.76 -9.51 -22.56
CA THR A 258 -26.30 -9.46 -22.67
C THR A 258 -25.58 -10.17 -21.53
N SER A 259 -24.37 -10.65 -21.80
CA SER A 259 -23.45 -11.22 -20.82
C SER A 259 -22.01 -10.91 -21.21
N PHE A 260 -21.12 -10.82 -20.23
CA PHE A 260 -19.69 -10.81 -20.51
C PHE A 260 -19.16 -12.24 -20.65
N ASN A 261 -18.29 -12.46 -21.63
CA ASN A 261 -17.56 -13.70 -21.79
C ASN A 261 -16.33 -13.75 -20.85
N ASN A 262 -15.58 -14.85 -20.86
CA ASN A 262 -14.44 -15.01 -19.96
C ASN A 262 -13.24 -14.05 -20.23
N LYS A 263 -13.21 -13.40 -21.40
CA LYS A 263 -12.23 -12.36 -21.78
C LYS A 263 -12.74 -10.94 -21.51
N LEU A 264 -13.95 -10.81 -20.94
CA LEU A 264 -14.61 -9.54 -20.67
C LEU A 264 -15.01 -8.78 -21.94
N GLU A 265 -15.37 -9.50 -22.99
CA GLU A 265 -16.04 -8.98 -24.18
C GLU A 265 -17.56 -9.20 -24.02
N LEU A 266 -18.36 -8.30 -24.59
CA LEU A 266 -19.81 -8.36 -24.50
C LEU A 266 -20.34 -9.34 -25.55
N VAL A 267 -21.24 -10.22 -25.15
CA VAL A 267 -21.87 -11.24 -26.00
C VAL A 267 -23.35 -11.31 -25.64
N LYS A 268 -24.14 -11.99 -26.47
CA LYS A 268 -25.50 -12.41 -26.13
C LYS A 268 -25.54 -13.18 -24.81
N TYR A 269 -26.61 -12.99 -24.05
CA TYR A 269 -26.88 -13.72 -22.83
C TYR A 269 -27.09 -15.22 -23.08
N PHE A 270 -26.58 -16.04 -22.16
CA PHE A 270 -26.81 -17.48 -22.11
C PHE A 270 -27.27 -17.85 -20.72
N SER A 271 -28.32 -18.66 -20.62
CA SER A 271 -28.76 -19.22 -19.34
C SER A 271 -27.71 -20.18 -18.78
N GLU A 272 -27.71 -20.41 -17.47
CA GLU A 272 -26.74 -21.32 -16.85
C GLU A 272 -26.88 -22.75 -17.37
N GLN A 273 -28.11 -23.20 -17.61
CA GLN A 273 -28.41 -24.51 -18.18
C GLN A 273 -27.87 -24.63 -19.61
N GLU A 274 -28.05 -23.60 -20.45
CA GLU A 274 -27.47 -23.56 -21.80
C GLU A 274 -25.95 -23.62 -21.75
N LYS A 275 -25.30 -22.87 -20.86
CA LYS A 275 -23.84 -22.90 -20.70
C LYS A 275 -23.35 -24.28 -20.31
N GLN A 276 -24.04 -24.96 -19.39
CA GLN A 276 -23.72 -26.32 -18.99
C GLN A 276 -23.92 -27.32 -20.15
N ALA A 277 -25.01 -27.21 -20.90
CA ALA A 277 -25.26 -28.06 -22.06
C ALA A 277 -24.18 -27.89 -23.15
N LEU A 278 -23.82 -26.65 -23.48
CA LEU A 278 -22.74 -26.34 -24.43
C LEU A 278 -21.39 -26.85 -23.94
N LYS A 279 -21.11 -26.75 -22.64
CA LYS A 279 -19.91 -27.31 -22.03
C LYS A 279 -19.84 -28.83 -22.15
N VAL A 280 -20.94 -29.54 -21.90
CA VAL A 280 -21.00 -31.00 -22.06
C VAL A 280 -20.77 -31.39 -23.52
N LYS A 281 -21.47 -30.72 -24.46
CA LYS A 281 -21.27 -30.93 -25.90
C LYS A 281 -19.82 -30.72 -26.33
N LEU A 282 -19.19 -29.62 -25.91
CA LEU A 282 -17.78 -29.36 -26.21
C LEU A 282 -16.87 -30.46 -25.65
N ILE A 283 -17.15 -30.97 -24.45
CA ILE A 283 -16.35 -32.06 -23.86
C ILE A 283 -16.53 -33.36 -24.66
N GLU A 284 -17.73 -33.65 -25.15
CA GLU A 284 -18.01 -34.79 -26.03
C GLU A 284 -17.29 -34.66 -27.37
N ASP A 285 -17.38 -33.50 -28.02
CA ASP A 285 -16.68 -33.20 -29.27
C ASP A 285 -15.17 -33.36 -29.12
N LEU A 286 -14.60 -32.89 -28.00
CA LEU A 286 -13.18 -33.03 -27.71
C LEU A 286 -12.77 -34.48 -27.39
N LYS A 287 -13.66 -35.29 -26.82
CA LYS A 287 -13.40 -36.73 -26.64
C LYS A 287 -13.40 -37.45 -28.00
N ASN A 288 -14.32 -37.10 -28.88
CA ASN A 288 -14.41 -37.68 -30.22
C ASN A 288 -13.21 -37.31 -31.10
N ALA A 289 -12.69 -36.08 -30.96
CA ALA A 289 -11.56 -35.57 -31.72
C ALA A 289 -10.17 -35.92 -31.14
N GLN A 290 -10.08 -36.80 -30.13
CA GLN A 290 -8.87 -36.99 -29.32
C GLN A 290 -7.64 -37.49 -30.10
N LEU A 291 -7.82 -38.08 -31.28
CA LEU A 291 -6.74 -38.54 -32.17
C LEU A 291 -6.27 -37.40 -33.10
N LEU A 292 -5.43 -36.51 -32.57
CA LEU A 292 -4.77 -35.45 -33.36
C LEU A 292 -3.60 -36.01 -34.18
N GLN A 293 -3.86 -36.46 -35.41
CA GLN A 293 -2.80 -36.95 -36.31
C GLN A 293 -2.45 -35.96 -37.41
N THR A 294 -3.41 -35.17 -37.90
CA THR A 294 -3.21 -34.28 -39.04
C THR A 294 -3.33 -32.79 -38.66
N LYS A 295 -2.80 -31.93 -39.54
CA LYS A 295 -3.00 -30.47 -39.45
C LYS A 295 -4.48 -30.08 -39.50
N LYS A 296 -5.29 -30.84 -40.25
CA LYS A 296 -6.73 -30.63 -40.38
C LYS A 296 -7.42 -30.82 -39.03
N ASP A 297 -7.10 -31.91 -38.33
CA ASP A 297 -7.68 -32.22 -37.01
C ASP A 297 -7.28 -31.15 -35.97
N LYS A 298 -6.01 -30.73 -35.98
CA LYS A 298 -5.54 -29.61 -35.15
C LYS A 298 -6.33 -28.33 -35.41
N ASN A 299 -6.57 -27.99 -36.67
CA ASN A 299 -7.35 -26.81 -37.02
C ASN A 299 -8.82 -26.98 -36.62
N ALA A 300 -9.40 -28.18 -36.76
CA ALA A 300 -10.76 -28.48 -36.32
C ALA A 300 -10.94 -28.30 -34.80
N ILE A 301 -9.99 -28.79 -33.98
CA ILE A 301 -10.03 -28.54 -32.53
C ILE A 301 -9.84 -27.05 -32.21
N LYS A 302 -8.95 -26.35 -32.93
CA LYS A 302 -8.79 -24.91 -32.75
C LYS A 302 -10.08 -24.14 -33.08
N THR A 303 -10.83 -24.57 -34.10
CA THR A 303 -12.13 -23.96 -34.42
C THR A 303 -13.17 -24.23 -33.34
N LEU A 304 -13.22 -25.45 -32.77
CA LEU A 304 -14.12 -25.74 -31.62
C LEU A 304 -13.84 -24.82 -30.42
N PHE A 305 -12.57 -24.51 -30.16
CA PHE A 305 -12.17 -23.61 -29.08
C PHE A 305 -12.35 -22.12 -29.37
N LYS A 306 -12.82 -21.71 -30.56
CA LYS A 306 -13.04 -20.27 -30.86
C LYS A 306 -14.18 -19.70 -30.03
N ASP A 307 -15.29 -20.45 -29.92
CA ASP A 307 -16.53 -19.97 -29.28
C ASP A 307 -16.61 -20.33 -27.79
N ALA A 308 -15.63 -21.11 -27.30
CA ALA A 308 -15.58 -21.61 -25.93
C ALA A 308 -15.56 -20.49 -24.86
N SER A 309 -15.06 -19.30 -25.20
CA SER A 309 -15.01 -18.16 -24.27
C SER A 309 -16.37 -17.71 -23.76
N ASN A 310 -17.43 -17.97 -24.53
CA ASN A 310 -18.77 -17.41 -24.29
C ASN A 310 -19.52 -18.14 -23.18
N PHE A 311 -19.28 -19.44 -23.02
CA PHE A 311 -19.99 -20.28 -22.05
C PHE A 311 -19.09 -20.92 -20.99
N LEU A 312 -17.77 -20.81 -21.13
CA LEU A 312 -16.81 -21.46 -20.24
C LEU A 312 -16.07 -20.46 -19.36
N THR A 313 -15.71 -20.85 -18.14
CA THR A 313 -14.84 -20.01 -17.29
C THR A 313 -13.41 -19.98 -17.80
N LEU A 314 -12.65 -18.94 -17.45
CA LEU A 314 -11.24 -18.81 -17.88
C LEU A 314 -10.39 -20.00 -17.40
N SER A 315 -10.58 -20.42 -16.15
CA SER A 315 -9.84 -21.56 -15.56
C SER A 315 -10.12 -22.87 -16.29
N GLU A 316 -11.38 -23.12 -16.63
CA GLU A 316 -11.79 -24.32 -17.37
C GLU A 316 -11.28 -24.31 -18.80
N GLU A 317 -11.32 -23.16 -19.49
CA GLU A 317 -10.78 -23.05 -20.85
C GLU A 317 -9.28 -23.36 -20.87
N VAL A 318 -8.53 -22.79 -19.92
CA VAL A 318 -7.09 -23.06 -19.77
C VAL A 318 -6.85 -24.55 -19.50
N ARG A 319 -7.66 -25.18 -18.64
CA ARG A 319 -7.55 -26.61 -18.33
C ARG A 319 -7.82 -27.49 -19.56
N LEU A 320 -8.88 -27.21 -20.32
CA LEU A 320 -9.23 -27.97 -21.52
C LEU A 320 -8.18 -27.78 -22.62
N ARG A 321 -7.73 -26.55 -22.87
CA ARG A 321 -6.65 -26.29 -23.83
C ARG A 321 -5.37 -27.03 -23.45
N ARG A 322 -4.98 -27.02 -22.16
CA ARG A 322 -3.80 -27.78 -21.68
C ARG A 322 -3.96 -29.29 -21.86
N LYS A 323 -5.18 -29.81 -21.71
CA LYS A 323 -5.47 -31.25 -21.83
C LYS A 323 -5.43 -31.74 -23.28
N TYR A 324 -6.07 -31.03 -24.20
CA TYR A 324 -6.27 -31.49 -25.59
C TYR A 324 -5.28 -30.89 -26.60
N LEU A 325 -4.78 -29.67 -26.37
CA LEU A 325 -3.75 -29.03 -27.22
C LEU A 325 -2.37 -29.13 -26.55
N LYS A 326 -1.94 -30.36 -26.25
CA LYS A 326 -0.61 -30.61 -25.70
C LYS A 326 0.47 -30.22 -26.71
N PRO A 327 1.59 -29.60 -26.30
CA PRO A 327 2.66 -29.24 -27.23
C PRO A 327 3.31 -30.48 -27.86
N VAL A 328 3.36 -31.58 -27.11
CA VAL A 328 3.87 -32.88 -27.54
C VAL A 328 2.89 -33.98 -27.10
N PHE A 329 2.56 -34.89 -28.01
CA PHE A 329 1.67 -36.03 -27.74
C PHE A 329 2.39 -37.16 -26.98
N PRO A 330 1.66 -38.03 -26.28
CA PRO A 330 2.25 -39.18 -25.56
C PRO A 330 2.95 -40.17 -26.50
N GLU A 331 3.74 -41.06 -25.90
CA GLU A 331 4.44 -42.14 -26.58
C GLU A 331 3.47 -43.25 -26.97
N THR A 332 3.34 -43.50 -28.28
CA THR A 332 2.53 -44.55 -28.90
C THR A 332 3.29 -45.10 -30.11
N GLU A 333 2.87 -46.24 -30.65
CA GLU A 333 3.51 -46.86 -31.82
C GLU A 333 3.59 -45.92 -33.03
N GLY A 334 2.58 -45.06 -33.24
CA GLY A 334 2.58 -44.08 -34.34
C GLY A 334 3.45 -42.83 -34.11
N THR A 335 3.91 -42.59 -32.88
CA THR A 335 4.69 -41.38 -32.54
C THR A 335 6.14 -41.70 -32.17
N LEU A 336 6.45 -42.96 -31.86
CA LEU A 336 7.79 -43.48 -31.68
C LEU A 336 8.33 -44.00 -33.00
N GLU A 337 9.59 -43.72 -33.30
CA GLU A 337 10.28 -44.30 -34.46
C GLU A 337 11.43 -45.19 -33.96
N THR A 338 11.68 -46.32 -34.61
CA THR A 338 12.74 -47.27 -34.21
C THR A 338 14.12 -46.86 -34.71
N LYS A 339 14.20 -46.02 -35.76
CA LYS A 339 15.45 -45.52 -36.35
C LYS A 339 15.40 -44.01 -36.51
N ILE A 340 16.57 -43.37 -36.48
CA ILE A 340 16.70 -41.92 -36.67
C ILE A 340 16.48 -41.60 -38.17
N GLY A 341 15.30 -41.07 -38.50
CA GLY A 341 14.96 -40.59 -39.85
C GLY A 341 15.05 -39.06 -40.00
N LYS A 342 14.97 -38.55 -41.24
CA LYS A 342 14.93 -37.09 -41.55
C LYS A 342 13.73 -36.35 -40.90
N LYS A 343 12.66 -37.08 -40.58
CA LYS A 343 11.45 -36.56 -39.92
C LYS A 343 11.36 -36.92 -38.43
N SER A 344 12.47 -37.37 -37.84
CA SER A 344 12.55 -37.71 -36.42
C SER A 344 13.19 -36.59 -35.59
N ILE A 345 12.91 -36.59 -34.28
CA ILE A 345 13.54 -35.74 -33.27
C ILE A 345 14.02 -36.63 -32.14
N VAL A 346 15.27 -36.47 -31.74
CA VAL A 346 15.88 -37.25 -30.67
C VAL A 346 15.70 -36.53 -29.34
N SER A 347 15.23 -37.25 -28.33
CA SER A 347 15.13 -36.80 -26.95
C SER A 347 15.80 -37.83 -26.04
N ARG A 348 16.41 -37.39 -24.94
CA ARG A 348 17.07 -38.27 -23.96
C ARG A 348 16.41 -38.06 -22.61
N ARG A 349 16.06 -39.14 -21.92
CA ARG A 349 15.58 -39.11 -20.53
C ARG A 349 16.30 -40.14 -19.69
N PHE A 350 16.25 -40.00 -18.38
CA PHE A 350 16.72 -41.03 -17.47
C PHE A 350 15.59 -42.02 -17.18
N ASP A 351 15.86 -43.32 -17.36
CA ASP A 351 14.95 -44.39 -16.97
C ASP A 351 15.37 -44.93 -15.61
N TYR A 352 14.53 -44.69 -14.60
CA TYR A 352 14.78 -45.09 -13.21
C TYR A 352 14.63 -46.60 -12.97
N VAL A 353 13.99 -47.34 -13.87
CA VAL A 353 13.86 -48.81 -13.73
C VAL A 353 15.17 -49.49 -14.16
N LYS A 354 15.76 -49.00 -15.25
CA LYS A 354 17.01 -49.55 -15.81
C LYS A 354 18.26 -48.82 -15.33
N ASN A 355 18.10 -47.71 -14.60
CA ASN A 355 19.16 -46.79 -14.18
C ASN A 355 20.09 -46.37 -15.33
N LYS A 356 19.49 -46.10 -16.50
CA LYS A 356 20.23 -45.77 -17.73
C LYS A 356 19.59 -44.59 -18.45
N VAL A 357 20.40 -43.87 -19.21
CA VAL A 357 19.91 -42.83 -20.13
C VAL A 357 19.22 -43.53 -21.30
N GLN A 358 17.91 -43.35 -21.39
CA GLN A 358 17.09 -43.83 -22.50
C GLN A 358 17.07 -42.79 -23.62
N VAL A 359 17.50 -43.17 -24.81
CA VAL A 359 17.38 -42.37 -26.03
C VAL A 359 16.05 -42.70 -26.70
N ILE A 360 15.24 -41.68 -26.96
CA ILE A 360 13.90 -41.81 -27.55
C ILE A 360 13.87 -41.02 -28.85
N VAL A 361 13.50 -41.70 -29.93
CA VAL A 361 13.32 -41.10 -31.25
C VAL A 361 11.82 -40.88 -31.47
N ARG A 362 11.42 -39.61 -31.57
CA ARG A 362 10.02 -39.17 -31.74
C ARG A 362 9.79 -38.73 -33.18
N SER A 363 8.65 -39.08 -33.76
CA SER A 363 8.25 -38.54 -35.05
C SER A 363 7.93 -37.04 -34.97
N LYS A 364 8.20 -36.25 -36.01
CA LYS A 364 7.78 -34.83 -36.08
C LYS A 364 6.27 -34.65 -35.94
N GLN A 365 5.47 -35.64 -36.35
CA GLN A 365 4.01 -35.63 -36.19
C GLN A 365 3.57 -35.64 -34.71
N ALA A 366 4.43 -36.06 -33.78
CA ALA A 366 4.15 -36.03 -32.35
C ALA A 366 4.16 -34.61 -31.75
N PHE A 367 4.64 -33.61 -32.48
CA PHE A 367 4.77 -32.23 -32.00
C PHE A 367 3.67 -31.37 -32.60
N LEU A 368 2.81 -30.80 -31.76
CA LEU A 368 1.64 -30.04 -32.21
C LEU A 368 2.02 -28.86 -33.12
N SER A 369 3.17 -28.23 -32.92
CA SER A 369 3.65 -27.12 -33.78
C SER A 369 4.09 -27.57 -35.17
N LYS A 370 4.45 -28.85 -35.33
CA LYS A 370 4.98 -29.44 -36.58
C LYS A 370 3.93 -30.27 -37.34
N LEU A 371 2.73 -30.40 -36.77
CA LEU A 371 1.47 -30.67 -37.49
C LEU A 371 0.99 -29.40 -38.20
#